data_AF-A0A9X3YIX2-F1
#
_entry.id   AF-A0A9X3YIX2-F1
#
_cell.length_a   1.000
_cell.length_b   1.000
_cell.length_c   1.000
_cell.angle_alpha   90.00
_cell.angle_beta   90.00
_cell.angle_gamma   90.00
#
_symmetry.space_group_name_H-M   'P 1'
#
loop_
_entity.id
_entity.type
_entity.pdbx_description
1 polymer ?
#
loop_
_entity_poly.entity_id
_entity_poly.type
_entity_poly.pdbx_seq_one_letter_code
_entity_poly.pdbx_strand_id
1 'polypeptide(L)'
;MNKPAEMIHEAECPWESGVLGLSEEHAVAVSAAQEKEIDESLDLVLMSIRLPKALINDLKFIAKREGLGYQPLMRRVLIRFVSNEMKSIARQELVRGNYVDKTDDAHVDEDEPVCAAGGAR
;
A
#
# COMPACT_ATOMS: atom_id res chain seq x y z
N MET A 1 30.78 38.30 -39.74
CA MET A 1 31.19 38.31 -38.33
C MET A 1 30.28 37.36 -37.56
N ASN A 2 30.81 36.24 -37.06
CA ASN A 2 30.05 35.31 -36.23
C ASN A 2 29.89 35.89 -34.83
N LYS A 3 28.64 36.00 -34.37
CA LYS A 3 28.28 36.36 -33.00
C LYS A 3 28.73 35.19 -32.10
N PRO A 4 29.55 35.40 -31.06
CA PRO A 4 29.91 34.30 -30.16
C PRO A 4 28.64 33.85 -29.44
N ALA A 5 28.39 32.54 -29.47
CA ALA A 5 27.38 31.92 -28.62
C ALA A 5 27.84 32.06 -27.18
N GLU A 6 27.29 33.03 -26.46
CA GLU A 6 27.43 33.12 -25.01
C GLU A 6 26.84 31.83 -24.43
N MET A 7 27.72 30.96 -23.93
CA MET A 7 27.31 29.91 -23.02
C MET A 7 26.77 30.61 -21.78
N ILE A 8 25.45 30.67 -21.68
CA ILE A 8 24.73 30.87 -20.43
C ILE A 8 25.19 29.76 -19.49
N HIS A 9 26.29 30.00 -18.75
CA HIS A 9 26.51 29.35 -17.48
C HIS A 9 25.24 29.60 -16.69
N GLU A 10 24.53 28.52 -16.34
CA GLU A 10 23.38 28.54 -15.44
C GLU A 10 23.71 29.50 -14.30
N ALA A 11 23.10 30.68 -14.32
CA ALA A 11 23.25 31.62 -13.23
C ALA A 11 22.84 30.85 -11.98
N GLU A 12 23.79 30.72 -11.05
CA GLU A 12 23.68 29.84 -9.89
C GLU A 12 22.32 30.06 -9.22
N CYS A 13 21.45 29.03 -9.28
CA CYS A 13 20.06 29.19 -8.88
C CYS A 13 20.00 29.69 -7.43
N PRO A 14 19.29 30.79 -7.11
CA PRO A 14 19.23 31.34 -5.75
C PRO A 14 18.74 30.36 -4.68
N TRP A 15 18.02 29.30 -5.08
CA TRP A 15 17.63 28.19 -4.21
C TRP A 15 18.79 27.23 -3.90
N GLU A 16 19.59 26.88 -4.92
CA GLU A 16 20.74 25.97 -4.79
C GLU A 16 21.90 26.63 -4.02
N SER A 17 22.06 27.95 -4.18
CA SER A 17 23.01 28.74 -3.39
C SER A 17 22.54 29.04 -1.97
N GLY A 18 21.31 28.66 -1.61
CA GLY A 18 20.73 28.88 -0.27
C GLY A 18 20.40 30.33 0.05
N VAL A 19 20.46 31.24 -0.92
CA VAL A 19 20.05 32.66 -0.76
C VAL A 19 18.57 32.75 -0.41
N LEU A 20 17.74 31.84 -0.92
CA LEU A 20 16.33 31.70 -0.59
C LEU A 20 16.08 30.47 0.29
N GLY A 21 15.15 30.58 1.25
CA GLY A 21 14.68 29.45 2.07
C GLY A 21 15.51 29.12 3.32
N LEU A 22 16.71 29.70 3.49
CA LEU A 22 17.55 29.50 4.68
C LEU A 22 17.37 30.55 5.79
N SER A 23 16.53 31.58 5.58
CA SER A 23 16.28 32.60 6.60
C SER A 23 15.46 32.02 7.76
N GLU A 24 16.00 32.08 8.97
CA GLU A 24 15.30 31.66 10.21
C GLU A 24 14.01 32.46 10.45
N GLU A 25 13.92 33.70 9.97
CA GLU A 25 12.73 34.55 10.08
C GLU A 25 11.50 33.97 9.37
N HIS A 26 11.72 33.09 8.39
CA HIS A 26 10.66 32.42 7.62
C HIS A 26 10.45 30.97 8.07
N ALA A 27 11.28 30.44 8.97
CA ALA A 27 11.19 29.08 9.50
C ALA A 27 10.28 29.05 10.75
N VAL A 28 8.97 29.03 10.52
CA VAL A 28 7.96 29.02 11.60
C VAL A 28 7.31 27.64 11.69
N ALA A 29 7.22 27.10 12.90
CA ALA A 29 6.47 25.87 13.15
C ALA A 29 4.98 26.08 12.82
N VAL A 30 4.42 25.11 12.11
CA VAL A 30 3.01 25.12 11.75
C VAL A 30 2.13 25.00 13.01
N SER A 31 0.94 25.61 12.99
CA SER A 31 -0.01 25.43 14.09
C SER A 31 -0.54 24.00 14.13
N ALA A 32 -0.94 23.51 15.32
CA ALA A 32 -1.50 22.16 15.46
C ALA A 32 -2.76 21.93 14.60
N ALA A 33 -3.53 23.00 14.32
CA ALA A 33 -4.70 22.92 13.44
C ALA A 33 -4.31 22.64 11.99
N GLN A 34 -3.29 23.33 11.49
CA GLN A 34 -2.76 23.13 10.15
C GLN A 34 -2.01 21.80 10.02
N GLU A 35 -1.31 21.33 11.06
CA GLU A 35 -0.71 19.99 11.08
C GLU A 35 -1.79 18.90 10.91
N LYS A 36 -2.92 19.04 11.63
CA LYS A 36 -4.06 18.14 11.49
C LYS A 36 -4.69 18.17 10.10
N GLU A 37 -4.83 19.36 9.50
CA GLU A 37 -5.34 19.51 8.13
C GLU A 37 -4.43 18.81 7.10
N ILE A 38 -3.11 18.91 7.29
CA ILE A 38 -2.13 18.20 6.46
C ILE A 38 -2.29 16.68 6.63
N ASP A 39 -2.34 16.19 7.86
CA ASP A 39 -2.53 14.76 8.13
C ASP A 39 -3.84 14.24 7.52
N GLU A 40 -4.95 14.99 7.65
CA GLU A 40 -6.24 14.65 7.06
C GLU A 40 -6.17 14.65 5.53
N SER A 41 -5.51 15.63 4.90
CA SER A 41 -5.34 15.68 3.44
C SER A 41 -4.53 14.51 2.88
N LEU A 42 -3.71 13.87 3.70
CA LEU A 42 -2.83 12.76 3.35
C LEU A 42 -3.34 11.40 3.87
N ASP A 43 -4.55 11.37 4.47
CA ASP A 43 -5.12 10.20 5.14
C ASP A 43 -4.18 9.56 6.18
N LEU A 44 -3.46 10.39 6.93
CA LEU A 44 -2.51 9.97 7.96
C LEU A 44 -3.11 10.03 9.36
N VAL A 45 -2.75 9.05 10.19
CA VAL A 45 -3.12 9.00 11.60
C VAL A 45 -1.88 8.74 12.43
N LEU A 46 -1.70 9.54 13.49
CA LEU A 46 -0.66 9.31 14.48
C LEU A 46 -0.99 8.05 15.28
N MET A 47 -0.11 7.05 15.21
CA MET A 47 -0.22 5.81 15.99
C MET A 47 0.97 5.65 16.92
N SER A 48 0.70 5.43 18.21
CA SER A 48 1.70 5.08 19.20
C SER A 48 1.64 3.59 19.51
N ILE A 49 2.71 2.87 19.18
CA ILE A 49 2.84 1.42 19.43
C ILE A 49 4.15 1.13 20.18
N ARG A 50 4.15 0.13 21.06
CA ARG A 50 5.35 -0.32 21.75
C ARG A 50 5.99 -1.46 20.96
N LEU A 51 7.27 -1.32 20.64
CA LEU A 51 8.06 -2.33 19.93
C LEU A 51 9.30 -2.72 20.74
N PRO A 52 9.79 -3.97 20.61
CA PRO A 52 11.04 -4.38 21.22
C PRO A 52 12.21 -3.50 20.76
N LYS A 53 13.12 -3.13 21.69
CA LYS A 53 14.27 -2.27 21.38
C LYS A 53 15.17 -2.84 20.27
N ALA A 54 15.41 -4.16 20.30
CA ALA A 54 16.20 -4.85 19.29
C ALA A 54 15.61 -4.67 17.88
N LEU A 55 14.30 -4.86 17.75
CA LEU A 55 13.58 -4.68 16.49
C LEU A 55 13.72 -3.24 15.96
N ILE A 56 13.59 -2.23 16.82
CA ILE A 56 13.76 -0.82 16.42
C ILE A 56 15.17 -0.58 15.88
N ASN A 57 16.20 -1.16 16.51
CA ASN A 57 17.59 -1.02 16.07
C ASN A 57 17.82 -1.69 14.70
N ASP A 58 17.29 -2.90 14.51
CA ASP A 58 17.41 -3.62 13.25
C ASP A 58 16.73 -2.86 12.11
N LEU A 59 15.54 -2.31 12.36
CA LEU A 59 14.81 -1.50 11.38
C LEU A 59 15.55 -0.21 11.04
N LYS A 60 16.16 0.46 12.02
CA LYS A 60 17.02 1.64 11.77
C LYS A 60 18.24 1.29 10.93
N PHE A 61 18.86 0.14 11.19
CA PHE A 61 19.98 -0.35 10.39
C PHE A 61 19.58 -0.61 8.94
N ILE A 62 18.46 -1.32 8.73
CA ILE A 62 17.91 -1.56 7.39
C ILE A 62 17.56 -0.23 6.70
N ALA A 63 16.94 0.71 7.40
CA ALA A 63 16.55 2.00 6.83
C ALA A 63 17.78 2.76 6.31
N LYS A 64 18.85 2.80 7.11
CA LYS A 64 20.12 3.42 6.70
C LYS A 64 20.72 2.76 5.45
N ARG A 65 20.67 1.42 5.36
CA ARG A 65 21.18 0.68 4.20
C ARG A 65 20.36 0.99 2.93
N GLU A 66 19.05 1.17 3.05
CA GLU A 66 18.14 1.48 1.94
C GLU A 66 18.07 2.99 1.62
N GLY A 67 18.83 3.84 2.33
CA GLY A 67 18.79 5.29 2.15
C GLY A 67 17.50 5.96 2.65
N LEU A 68 16.78 5.32 3.57
CA LEU A 68 15.50 5.78 4.11
C LEU A 68 15.60 6.14 5.60
N GLY A 69 14.69 6.99 6.06
CA GLY A 69 14.42 7.15 7.49
C GLY A 69 13.68 5.93 8.08
N TYR A 70 13.75 5.77 9.40
CA TYR A 70 13.07 4.69 10.12
C TYR A 70 11.53 4.71 9.92
N GLN A 71 10.91 5.87 10.06
CA GLN A 71 9.45 6.03 9.89
C GLN A 71 9.01 5.75 8.44
N PRO A 72 9.67 6.29 7.39
CA PRO A 72 9.39 5.90 6.00
C PRO A 72 9.51 4.40 5.75
N LEU A 73 10.57 3.75 6.24
CA LEU A 73 10.75 2.30 6.11
C LEU A 73 9.59 1.55 6.78
N MET A 74 9.26 1.92 8.02
CA MET A 74 8.18 1.29 8.77
C MET A 74 6.84 1.35 8.02
N ARG A 75 6.49 2.54 7.50
CA ARG A 75 5.28 2.73 6.69
C ARG A 75 5.29 1.79 5.48
N ARG A 76 6.40 1.72 4.75
CA ARG A 76 6.56 0.83 3.59
C ARG A 76 6.40 -0.64 3.95
N VAL A 77 6.97 -1.08 5.07
CA VAL A 77 6.87 -2.46 5.55
C VAL A 77 5.42 -2.83 5.85
N LEU A 78 4.69 -1.97 6.57
CA LEU A 78 3.29 -2.21 6.92
C LEU A 78 2.39 -2.26 5.67
N ILE A 79 2.55 -1.34 4.72
CA ILE A 79 1.80 -1.34 3.46
C ILE A 79 2.05 -2.63 2.66
N ARG A 80 3.32 -3.04 2.57
CA ARG A 80 3.70 -4.26 1.84
C ARG A 80 3.14 -5.51 2.52
N PHE A 81 3.17 -5.54 3.85
CA PHE A 81 2.60 -6.63 4.64
C PHE A 81 1.10 -6.76 4.38
N VAL A 82 0.32 -5.69 4.58
CA VAL A 82 -1.14 -5.71 4.37
C VAL A 82 -1.48 -6.10 2.94
N SER A 83 -0.80 -5.53 1.95
CA SER A 83 -1.04 -5.86 0.53
C SER A 83 -0.84 -7.34 0.22
N ASN A 84 0.16 -7.97 0.85
CA ASN A 84 0.45 -9.39 0.67
C ASN A 84 -0.55 -10.27 1.42
N GLU A 85 -0.93 -9.90 2.65
CA GLU A 85 -1.92 -10.63 3.44
C GLU A 85 -3.29 -10.60 2.78
N MET A 86 -3.73 -9.44 2.26
CA MET A 86 -5.01 -9.34 1.52
C MET A 86 -5.03 -10.26 0.29
N LYS A 87 -3.91 -10.35 -0.45
CA LYS A 87 -3.77 -11.30 -1.57
C LYS A 87 -3.75 -12.75 -1.10
N SER A 88 -3.20 -13.03 0.07
CA SER A 88 -3.20 -14.37 0.68
C SER A 88 -4.62 -14.78 1.03
N ILE A 89 -5.36 -13.93 1.74
CA ILE A 89 -6.76 -14.14 2.14
C ILE A 89 -7.62 -14.37 0.89
N ALA A 90 -7.56 -13.50 -0.11
CA ALA A 90 -8.33 -13.65 -1.34
C ALA A 90 -8.06 -15.00 -2.05
N ARG A 91 -6.80 -15.44 -2.11
CA ARG A 91 -6.45 -16.74 -2.69
C ARG A 91 -7.02 -17.91 -1.89
N GLN A 92 -6.99 -17.83 -0.56
CA GLN A 92 -7.56 -18.88 0.29
C GLN A 92 -9.08 -18.95 0.11
N GLU A 93 -9.77 -17.81 0.04
CA GLU A 93 -11.21 -17.77 -0.18
C GLU A 93 -11.60 -18.29 -1.56
N LEU A 94 -10.83 -17.99 -2.61
CA LEU A 94 -11.05 -18.60 -3.93
C LEU A 94 -10.90 -20.12 -3.89
N VAL A 95 -9.84 -20.64 -3.25
CA VAL A 95 -9.64 -22.09 -3.11
C VAL A 95 -10.78 -22.73 -2.31
N ARG A 96 -11.28 -22.06 -1.26
CA ARG A 96 -12.45 -22.50 -0.48
C ARG A 96 -13.73 -22.48 -1.32
N GLY A 97 -13.99 -21.40 -2.05
CA GLY A 97 -15.13 -21.29 -2.96
C GLY A 97 -15.12 -22.35 -4.07
N ASN A 98 -13.95 -22.64 -4.62
CA ASN A 98 -13.75 -23.72 -5.60
C ASN A 98 -13.94 -25.14 -5.05
N TYR A 99 -14.05 -25.32 -3.72
CA TYR A 99 -14.38 -26.62 -3.11
C TYR A 99 -15.89 -26.85 -3.00
N VAL A 100 -16.69 -25.78 -2.97
CA VAL A 100 -18.16 -25.86 -2.80
C VAL A 100 -18.90 -26.13 -4.12
N ASP A 101 -18.23 -25.99 -5.27
CA ASP A 101 -18.82 -26.14 -6.61
C ASP A 101 -18.59 -27.54 -7.26
N LYS A 102 -18.09 -28.54 -6.51
CA LYS A 102 -17.77 -29.87 -7.04
C LYS A 102 -18.59 -31.03 -6.47
N THR A 103 -19.64 -30.73 -5.71
CA THR A 103 -20.59 -31.73 -5.24
C THR A 103 -21.99 -31.18 -5.48
N ASP A 104 -22.54 -31.39 -6.68
CA ASP A 104 -23.98 -31.54 -6.94
C ASP A 104 -24.27 -31.85 -8.43
N ASP A 105 -23.41 -32.65 -9.08
CA ASP A 105 -23.75 -33.35 -10.32
C ASP A 105 -23.69 -34.87 -10.09
N ALA A 106 -24.36 -35.33 -9.03
CA ALA A 106 -24.86 -36.70 -9.01
C ALA A 106 -26.12 -36.70 -9.89
N HIS A 107 -25.98 -37.16 -11.13
CA HIS A 107 -27.06 -37.47 -12.03
C HIS A 107 -28.01 -38.47 -11.35
N VAL A 108 -29.13 -37.97 -10.83
CA VAL A 108 -30.29 -38.80 -10.45
C VAL A 108 -31.18 -38.81 -11.69
N ASP A 109 -30.95 -39.78 -12.57
CA ASP A 109 -31.97 -40.20 -13.52
C ASP A 109 -33.03 -40.96 -12.73
N GLU A 110 -34.06 -40.27 -12.25
CA GLU A 110 -35.32 -40.93 -11.93
C GLU A 110 -36.48 -40.13 -12.52
N ASP A 111 -37.27 -40.91 -13.26
CA ASP A 111 -38.67 -40.73 -13.64
C ASP A 111 -39.04 -39.82 -14.81
N GLU A 112 -39.38 -40.47 -15.93
CA GLU A 112 -40.67 -40.18 -16.57
C GLU A 112 -41.39 -41.46 -17.09
N PRO A 113 -42.73 -41.43 -17.16
CA PRO A 113 -43.60 -42.55 -16.80
C PRO A 113 -44.22 -43.26 -18.00
N VAL A 114 -44.53 -44.56 -17.89
CA VAL A 114 -45.40 -45.24 -18.87
C VAL A 114 -46.40 -46.19 -18.22
N CYS A 115 -47.65 -45.70 -18.21
CA CYS A 115 -48.94 -46.35 -18.42
C CYS A 115 -49.28 -47.72 -17.77
N ALA A 116 -50.36 -47.67 -17.00
CA ALA A 116 -51.21 -48.80 -16.64
C ALA A 116 -51.77 -49.56 -17.86
N ALA A 117 -51.72 -50.89 -17.83
CA ALA A 117 -52.75 -51.77 -18.39
C ALA A 117 -52.52 -53.25 -18.00
N GLY A 118 -53.54 -53.86 -17.38
CA GLY A 118 -53.87 -55.31 -17.39
C GLY A 118 -52.89 -56.27 -16.69
N GLY A 119 -53.27 -57.11 -15.73
CA GLY A 119 -54.53 -57.81 -15.56
C GLY A 119 -54.36 -59.30 -15.85
N ALA A 120 -54.78 -60.11 -14.87
CA ALA A 120 -55.17 -61.53 -14.94
C ALA A 120 -54.12 -62.63 -14.66
N ARG A 121 -54.34 -63.23 -13.47
CA ARG A 121 -54.36 -64.67 -13.11
C ARG A 121 -53.03 -65.40 -12.94
#